data_AF-A0A1M7U877-F1
#
_entry.id   AF-A0A1M7U877-F1
#
_cell.length_a   1.000
_cell.length_b   1.000
_cell.length_c   1.000
_cell.angle_alpha   90.00
_cell.angle_beta   90.00
_cell.angle_gamma   90.00
#
_symmetry.space_group_name_H-M   'P 1'
#
loop_
_entity.id
_entity.type
_entity.pdbx_description
1 polymer ?
#
loop_
_entity_poly.entity_id
_entity_poly.type
_entity_poly.pdbx_seq_one_letter_code
_entity_poly.pdbx_strand_id
1 'polypeptide(L)'
;MTEPISTLPASTETTEVLRFLRRFADLMSTSSNSDNLLRAAGLLETQGNLLKETTELLQAERSRAAAGAETRTAFELRIGEMEREILALTSRLAEQQSRADEVVAEMERRQGEFLQRAEEAEARLVAIREAPPEIPEGSVAVQLSTLQVAKAQFESLAASFEKSGNIVSQVMCEASASTLDRVILDAAAGDDADDRAQDAA
;
A
#
# COMPACT_ATOMS: atom_id res chain seq x y z
N MET A 1 -12.94 22.17 -51.90
CA MET A 1 -13.34 22.52 -53.28
C MET A 1 -13.68 21.21 -53.99
N THR A 2 -14.96 20.85 -54.00
CA THR A 2 -15.49 19.62 -54.60
C THR A 2 -16.04 20.00 -55.97
N GLU A 3 -15.28 19.72 -57.04
CA GLU A 3 -15.86 19.77 -58.38
C GLU A 3 -16.97 18.71 -58.48
N PRO A 4 -18.15 19.07 -59.00
CA PRO A 4 -19.21 18.10 -59.23
C PRO A 4 -18.71 17.11 -60.28
N ILE A 5 -18.60 15.85 -59.89
CA ILE A 5 -18.36 14.74 -60.81
C ILE A 5 -19.43 14.82 -61.89
N SER A 6 -18.99 15.07 -63.13
CA SER A 6 -19.82 15.08 -64.32
C SER A 6 -20.71 13.85 -64.28
N THR A 7 -22.02 14.07 -64.26
CA THR A 7 -23.04 13.03 -64.11
C THR A 7 -22.80 11.94 -65.13
N LEU A 8 -22.50 10.72 -64.67
CA LEU A 8 -22.46 9.55 -65.54
C LEU A 8 -23.78 9.47 -66.31
N PRO A 9 -23.76 9.19 -67.63
CA PRO A 9 -24.98 9.04 -68.40
C PRO A 9 -25.85 7.98 -67.73
N ALA A 10 -27.15 8.26 -67.60
CA ALA A 10 -28.05 7.36 -66.89
C ALA A 10 -28.03 5.99 -67.58
N SER A 11 -28.17 4.89 -66.83
CA SER A 11 -28.11 3.55 -67.43
C SER A 11 -29.17 3.36 -68.52
N THR A 12 -30.27 4.11 -68.45
CA THR A 12 -31.30 4.20 -69.48
C THR A 12 -30.77 4.83 -70.77
N GLU A 13 -30.07 5.96 -70.69
CA GLU A 13 -29.49 6.67 -71.84
C GLU A 13 -28.42 5.81 -72.55
N THR A 14 -27.56 5.13 -71.79
CA THR A 14 -26.55 4.24 -72.38
C THR A 14 -27.18 3.03 -73.08
N THR A 15 -28.25 2.45 -72.52
CA THR A 15 -28.98 1.35 -73.18
C THR A 15 -29.70 1.81 -74.45
N GLU A 16 -30.20 3.05 -74.48
CA GLU A 16 -30.83 3.65 -75.66
C GLU A 16 -29.81 3.91 -76.77
N VAL A 17 -28.63 4.44 -76.44
CA VAL A 17 -27.52 4.64 -77.39
C VAL A 17 -27.02 3.30 -77.94
N LEU A 18 -26.83 2.28 -77.10
CA LEU A 18 -26.42 0.95 -77.55
C LEU A 18 -27.46 0.31 -78.50
N ARG A 19 -28.75 0.43 -78.16
CA ARG A 19 -29.84 -0.06 -79.00
C ARG A 19 -29.93 0.68 -80.33
N PHE A 20 -29.75 2.01 -80.30
CA PHE A 20 -29.71 2.84 -81.50
C PHE A 20 -28.55 2.43 -82.41
N LEU A 21 -27.33 2.31 -81.88
CA LEU A 21 -26.14 1.93 -82.65
C LEU A 21 -26.29 0.57 -83.33
N ARG A 22 -26.83 -0.43 -82.62
CA ARG A 22 -27.08 -1.78 -83.17
C ARG A 22 -28.14 -1.74 -84.26
N ARG A 23 -29.29 -1.09 -84.02
CA ARG A 23 -30.38 -0.98 -84.99
C ARG A 23 -30.01 -0.13 -86.22
N PHE A 24 -29.14 0.86 -86.04
CA PHE A 24 -28.62 1.68 -87.14
C PHE A 24 -27.59 0.91 -87.98
N ALA A 25 -26.76 0.08 -87.36
CA ALA A 25 -25.88 -0.86 -88.07
C ALA A 25 -26.67 -1.87 -88.90
N ASP A 26 -27.75 -2.45 -88.35
CA ASP A 26 -28.64 -3.39 -89.05
C ASP A 26 -29.33 -2.76 -90.28
N LEU A 27 -29.70 -1.48 -90.19
CA LEU A 27 -30.36 -0.74 -91.27
C LEU A 27 -29.41 -0.42 -92.43
N MET A 28 -28.11 -0.23 -92.15
CA MET A 28 -27.09 0.16 -93.13
C MET A 28 -26.55 -1.00 -93.97
N SER A 29 -27.09 -2.21 -93.75
CA SER A 29 -26.91 -3.47 -94.49
C SER A 29 -25.76 -3.46 -95.52
N THR A 30 -24.59 -3.98 -95.12
CA THR A 30 -23.35 -4.23 -95.90
C THR A 30 -22.45 -3.03 -96.25
N SER A 31 -22.00 -2.25 -95.25
CA SER A 31 -20.89 -1.30 -95.44
C SER A 31 -19.88 -1.36 -94.28
N SER A 32 -18.62 -0.96 -94.51
CA SER A 32 -17.60 -0.83 -93.45
C SER A 32 -18.08 0.00 -92.25
N ASN A 33 -19.07 0.88 -92.45
CA ASN A 33 -19.65 1.69 -91.40
C ASN A 33 -20.54 0.89 -90.43
N SER A 34 -21.24 -0.17 -90.88
CA SER A 34 -22.03 -1.02 -89.97
C SER A 34 -21.13 -1.78 -88.99
N ASP A 35 -19.97 -2.26 -89.45
CA ASP A 35 -18.99 -2.93 -88.59
C ASP A 35 -18.40 -1.99 -87.54
N ASN A 36 -18.09 -0.75 -87.93
CA ASN A 36 -17.59 0.27 -87.01
C ASN A 36 -18.63 0.63 -85.94
N LEU A 37 -19.92 0.70 -86.28
CA LEU A 37 -21.01 0.99 -85.33
C LEU A 37 -21.23 -0.16 -84.33
N LEU A 38 -21.19 -1.42 -84.79
CA LEU A 38 -21.25 -2.59 -83.91
C LEU A 38 -20.04 -2.65 -82.98
N ARG A 39 -18.84 -2.34 -83.50
CA ARG A 39 -17.62 -2.26 -82.70
C ARG A 39 -17.70 -1.15 -81.65
N ALA A 40 -18.21 0.03 -82.03
CA ALA A 40 -18.43 1.14 -81.10
C ALA A 40 -19.44 0.76 -80.01
N ALA A 41 -20.55 0.10 -80.36
CA ALA A 41 -21.52 -0.41 -79.39
C ALA A 41 -20.89 -1.43 -78.42
N GLY A 42 -20.09 -2.37 -78.94
CA GLY A 42 -19.36 -3.33 -78.10
C GLY A 42 -18.37 -2.67 -77.13
N LEU A 43 -17.62 -1.66 -77.59
CA LEU A 43 -16.70 -0.91 -76.73
C LEU A 43 -17.43 -0.09 -75.65
N LEU A 44 -18.57 0.53 -75.99
CA LEU A 44 -19.36 1.28 -75.02
C LEU A 44 -19.99 0.37 -73.96
N GLU A 45 -20.42 -0.83 -74.35
CA GLU A 45 -20.96 -1.84 -73.43
C GLU A 45 -19.88 -2.38 -72.48
N THR A 46 -18.68 -2.69 -73.00
CA THR A 46 -17.57 -3.14 -72.15
C THR A 46 -17.10 -2.05 -71.19
N GLN A 47 -16.99 -0.80 -71.66
CA GLN A 47 -16.66 0.34 -70.82
C GLN A 47 -17.76 0.60 -69.77
N GLY A 48 -19.03 0.47 -70.12
CA GLY A 48 -20.15 0.59 -69.18
C GLY A 48 -20.09 -0.45 -68.07
N ASN A 49 -19.79 -1.71 -68.42
CA ASN A 49 -19.64 -2.79 -67.45
C ASN A 49 -18.43 -2.55 -66.53
N LEU A 50 -17.28 -2.14 -67.08
CA LEU A 50 -16.10 -1.81 -66.29
C LEU A 50 -16.34 -0.62 -65.34
N LEU A 51 -17.03 0.43 -65.81
CA LEU A 51 -17.41 1.57 -64.97
C LEU A 51 -18.31 1.11 -63.82
N LYS A 52 -19.31 0.27 -64.10
CA LYS A 52 -20.18 -0.28 -63.07
C LYS A 52 -19.38 -1.06 -62.02
N GLU A 53 -18.54 -2.00 -62.43
CA GLU A 53 -17.72 -2.81 -61.52
C GLU A 53 -16.79 -1.95 -60.67
N THR A 54 -16.10 -0.98 -61.28
CA THR A 54 -15.20 -0.08 -60.55
C THR A 54 -15.94 0.83 -59.56
N THR A 55 -17.16 1.28 -59.89
CA THR A 55 -17.99 2.05 -58.95
C THR A 55 -18.46 1.21 -57.77
N GLU A 56 -18.85 -0.05 -58.00
CA GLU A 56 -19.24 -0.99 -56.93
C GLU A 56 -18.05 -1.30 -56.01
N LEU A 57 -16.87 -1.55 -56.58
CA LEU A 57 -15.63 -1.74 -55.82
C LEU A 57 -15.25 -0.50 -55.01
N LEU A 58 -15.31 0.69 -55.63
CA LEU A 58 -15.02 1.94 -54.93
C LEU A 58 -15.98 2.18 -53.77
N GLN A 59 -17.26 1.85 -53.95
CA GLN A 59 -18.26 1.96 -52.89
C GLN A 59 -17.95 0.98 -51.75
N ALA A 60 -17.60 -0.27 -52.06
CA ALA A 60 -17.22 -1.28 -51.07
C ALA A 60 -15.96 -0.90 -50.29
N GLU A 61 -14.93 -0.34 -50.96
CA GLU A 61 -13.73 0.15 -50.29
C GLU A 61 -14.03 1.35 -49.40
N ARG A 62 -14.90 2.28 -49.84
CA ARG A 62 -15.33 3.41 -49.01
C ARG A 62 -16.07 2.95 -47.77
N SER A 63 -16.97 1.98 -47.87
CA SER A 63 -17.69 1.45 -46.70
C SER A 63 -16.73 0.72 -45.75
N ARG A 64 -15.77 -0.04 -46.28
CA ARG A 64 -14.74 -0.71 -45.46
C ARG A 64 -13.83 0.31 -44.77
N ALA A 65 -13.41 1.36 -45.48
CA ALA A 65 -12.60 2.43 -44.92
C ALA A 65 -13.32 3.19 -43.81
N ALA A 66 -14.62 3.47 -43.99
CA ALA A 66 -15.45 4.10 -42.96
C ALA A 66 -15.54 3.23 -41.69
N ALA A 67 -15.87 1.95 -41.83
CA ALA A 67 -15.90 1.01 -40.70
C ALA A 67 -14.53 0.86 -40.02
N GLY A 68 -13.45 0.86 -40.80
CA GLY A 68 -12.07 0.87 -40.30
C GLY A 68 -11.72 2.14 -39.52
N ALA A 69 -12.22 3.30 -39.95
CA ALA A 69 -12.03 4.56 -39.22
C ALA A 69 -12.77 4.54 -37.88
N GLU A 70 -14.03 4.09 -37.85
CA GLU A 70 -14.82 3.97 -36.62
C GLU A 70 -14.13 3.06 -35.59
N THR A 71 -13.69 1.87 -36.01
CA THR A 71 -12.97 0.94 -35.12
C THR A 71 -11.67 1.51 -34.58
N ARG A 72 -10.88 2.24 -35.41
CA ARG A 72 -9.67 2.93 -34.94
C ARG A 72 -10.00 3.99 -33.90
N THR A 73 -11.01 4.83 -34.13
CA THR A 73 -11.41 5.85 -33.15
C THR A 73 -11.87 5.23 -31.83
N ALA A 74 -12.58 4.10 -31.87
CA ALA A 74 -12.99 3.39 -30.67
C ALA A 74 -11.78 2.84 -29.88
N PHE A 75 -10.77 2.28 -30.57
CA PHE A 75 -9.55 1.82 -29.92
C PHE A 75 -8.72 2.97 -29.36
N GLU A 76 -8.56 4.08 -30.09
CA GLU A 76 -7.84 5.27 -29.62
C GLU A 76 -8.46 5.84 -28.33
N LEU A 77 -9.80 5.92 -28.26
CA LEU A 77 -10.50 6.33 -27.05
C LEU A 77 -10.22 5.37 -25.89
N ARG A 78 -10.29 4.05 -26.15
CA ARG A 78 -10.04 3.04 -25.12
C ARG A 78 -8.59 3.05 -24.63
N ILE A 79 -7.62 3.27 -25.53
CA ILE A 79 -6.22 3.45 -25.18
C ILE A 79 -6.06 4.67 -24.27
N GLY A 80 -6.65 5.81 -24.65
CA GLY A 80 -6.59 7.02 -23.82
C GLY A 80 -7.29 6.89 -22.46
N GLU A 81 -8.29 6.02 -22.32
CA GLU A 81 -8.86 5.64 -21.02
C GLU A 81 -7.87 4.82 -20.18
N MET A 82 -7.28 3.77 -20.76
CA MET A 82 -6.31 2.92 -20.06
C MET A 82 -5.06 3.70 -19.65
N GLU A 83 -4.57 4.61 -20.49
CA GLU A 83 -3.44 5.48 -20.16
C GLU A 83 -3.73 6.36 -18.94
N ARG A 84 -4.93 6.95 -18.87
CA ARG A 84 -5.37 7.72 -17.71
C ARG A 84 -5.46 6.87 -16.44
N GLU A 85 -5.96 5.65 -16.57
CA GLU A 85 -6.04 4.71 -15.44
C GLU A 85 -4.65 4.29 -14.95
N ILE A 86 -3.71 3.98 -15.86
CA ILE A 86 -2.32 3.66 -15.53
C ILE A 86 -1.66 4.83 -14.80
N LEU A 87 -1.84 6.06 -15.28
CA LEU A 87 -1.30 7.25 -14.63
C LEU A 87 -1.89 7.43 -13.23
N ALA A 88 -3.20 7.26 -13.06
CA ALA A 88 -3.86 7.37 -11.77
C ALA A 88 -3.39 6.29 -10.78
N LEU A 89 -3.26 5.04 -11.23
CA LEU A 89 -2.76 3.93 -10.40
C LEU A 89 -1.30 4.13 -10.02
N THR A 90 -0.47 4.64 -10.94
CA THR A 90 0.94 4.93 -10.67
C THR A 90 1.08 6.04 -9.62
N SER A 91 0.28 7.11 -9.71
CA SER A 91 0.23 8.17 -8.70
C SER A 91 -0.16 7.62 -7.33
N ARG A 92 -1.21 6.79 -7.28
CA ARG A 92 -1.68 6.17 -6.05
C ARG A 92 -0.64 5.24 -5.43
N LEU A 93 0.09 4.49 -6.25
CA LEU A 93 1.18 3.64 -5.78
C LEU A 93 2.31 4.46 -5.16
N ALA A 94 2.71 5.57 -5.80
CA ALA A 94 3.74 6.46 -5.27
C ALA A 94 3.30 7.09 -3.93
N GLU A 95 2.03 7.51 -3.82
CA GLU A 95 1.48 8.02 -2.55
C GLU A 95 1.48 6.94 -1.45
N GLN A 96 1.12 5.70 -1.79
CA GLN A 96 1.14 4.60 -0.83
C GLN A 96 2.56 4.24 -0.38
N GLN A 97 3.53 4.26 -1.30
CA GLN A 97 4.94 4.04 -0.97
C GLN A 97 5.46 5.14 -0.02
N SER A 98 5.19 6.41 -0.32
CA SER A 98 5.57 7.53 0.57
C SER A 98 4.98 7.36 1.97
N ARG A 99 3.71 6.98 2.09
CA ARG A 99 3.07 6.74 3.40
C ARG A 99 3.69 5.56 4.13
N ALA A 100 4.05 4.49 3.41
CA ALA A 100 4.71 3.34 4.02
C ALA A 100 6.09 3.72 4.55
N ASP A 101 6.87 4.46 3.76
CA ASP A 101 8.21 4.94 4.14
C ASP A 101 8.14 5.86 5.36
N GLU A 102 7.15 6.75 5.43
CA GLU A 102 6.92 7.61 6.60
C GLU A 102 6.64 6.80 7.87
N VAL A 103 5.78 5.77 7.78
CA VAL A 103 5.46 4.90 8.91
C VAL A 103 6.68 4.10 9.34
N VAL A 104 7.46 3.56 8.40
CA VAL A 104 8.70 2.85 8.71
C VAL A 104 9.69 3.77 9.43
N ALA A 105 9.92 4.97 8.91
CA ALA A 105 10.81 5.95 9.53
C ALA A 105 10.34 6.39 10.93
N GLU A 106 9.02 6.47 11.15
CA GLU A 106 8.47 6.75 12.47
C GLU A 106 8.67 5.57 13.44
N MET A 107 8.45 4.34 12.98
CA MET A 107 8.68 3.15 13.79
C MET A 107 10.15 2.99 14.17
N GLU A 108 11.07 3.22 13.24
CA GLU A 108 12.52 3.22 13.51
C GLU A 108 12.91 4.28 14.54
N ARG A 109 12.36 5.50 14.42
CA ARG A 109 12.56 6.56 15.42
C ARG A 109 12.09 6.13 16.81
N ARG A 110 10.86 5.64 16.92
CA ARG A 110 10.29 5.17 18.21
C ARG A 110 11.10 4.02 18.78
N GLN A 111 11.53 3.08 17.95
CA GLN A 111 12.38 1.97 18.39
C GLN A 111 13.72 2.48 18.94
N GLY A 112 14.35 3.44 18.28
CA GLY A 112 15.57 4.09 18.77
C GLY A 112 15.38 4.75 20.14
N GLU A 113 14.28 5.49 20.33
CA GLU A 113 13.93 6.11 21.62
C GLU A 113 13.72 5.07 22.74
N PHE A 114 13.03 3.96 22.43
CA PHE A 114 12.85 2.87 23.39
C PHE A 114 14.16 2.20 23.79
N LEU A 115 15.05 1.95 22.82
CA LEU A 115 16.38 1.39 23.09
C LEU A 115 17.21 2.33 23.96
N GLN A 116 17.23 3.63 23.65
CA GLN A 116 17.95 4.61 24.45
C GLN A 116 17.43 4.65 25.89
N ARG A 117 16.10 4.64 26.09
CA ARG A 117 15.52 4.59 27.44
C ARG A 117 15.87 3.31 28.19
N ALA A 118 15.91 2.17 27.48
CA ALA A 118 16.32 0.90 28.07
C ALA A 118 17.79 0.93 28.52
N GLU A 119 18.69 1.45 27.67
CA GLU A 119 20.10 1.64 28.00
C GLU A 119 20.30 2.58 29.19
N GLU A 120 19.57 3.70 29.23
CA GLU A 120 19.61 4.64 30.35
C GLU A 120 19.11 4.00 31.65
N ALA A 121 18.02 3.21 31.59
CA ALA A 121 17.50 2.51 32.76
C ALA A 121 18.48 1.43 33.26
N GLU A 122 19.11 0.68 32.35
CA GLU A 122 20.13 -0.31 32.70
C GLU A 122 21.34 0.36 33.36
N ALA A 123 21.82 1.47 32.80
CA ALA A 123 22.91 2.25 33.40
C ALA A 123 22.57 2.77 34.80
N ARG A 124 21.31 3.19 35.03
CA ARG A 124 20.84 3.60 36.36
C ARG A 124 20.83 2.43 37.35
N LEU A 125 20.37 1.26 36.93
CA LEU A 125 20.38 0.06 37.79
C LEU A 125 21.80 -0.37 38.16
N VAL A 126 22.74 -0.30 37.21
CA VAL A 126 24.16 -0.55 37.49
C VAL A 126 24.70 0.47 38.49
N ALA A 127 24.40 1.77 38.30
CA ALA A 127 24.84 2.81 39.22
C ALA A 127 24.29 2.62 40.64
N ILE A 128 23.01 2.28 40.79
CA ILE A 128 22.40 1.99 42.11
C ILE A 128 23.05 0.75 42.74
N ARG A 129 23.34 -0.29 41.95
CA ARG A 129 23.97 -1.51 42.43
C ARG A 129 25.41 -1.29 42.89
N GLU A 130 26.15 -0.42 42.22
CA GLU A 130 27.54 -0.09 42.56
C GLU A 130 27.66 1.01 43.63
N ALA A 131 26.59 1.79 43.86
CA ALA A 131 26.57 2.81 44.90
C ALA A 131 26.73 2.16 46.28
N PRO A 132 27.73 2.58 47.08
CA PRO A 132 27.80 2.15 48.48
C PRO A 132 26.53 2.59 49.20
N PRO A 133 25.91 1.73 50.04
CA PRO A 133 24.78 2.17 50.84
C PRO A 133 25.22 3.36 51.70
N GLU A 134 24.48 4.47 51.64
CA GLU A 134 24.70 5.61 52.54
C GLU A 134 24.32 5.18 53.96
N ILE A 135 25.30 4.67 54.69
CA ILE A 135 25.15 4.34 56.11
C ILE A 135 25.49 5.61 56.90
N PRO A 136 24.55 6.19 57.66
CA PRO A 136 24.82 7.37 58.46
C PRO A 136 25.98 7.13 59.42
N GLU A 137 26.82 8.15 59.65
CA GLU A 137 27.92 8.04 60.62
C GLU A 137 27.41 7.55 61.99
N GLY A 138 27.98 6.45 62.49
CA GLY A 138 27.55 5.78 63.72
C GLY A 138 26.53 4.65 63.55
N SER A 139 26.10 4.36 62.32
CA SER A 139 25.22 3.23 62.00
C SER A 139 25.99 2.06 61.38
N VAL A 140 25.45 0.84 61.49
CA VAL A 140 26.00 -0.37 60.86
C VAL A 140 24.91 -1.04 60.03
N ALA A 141 25.20 -1.33 58.76
CA ALA A 141 24.32 -2.14 57.93
C ALA A 141 24.39 -3.60 58.38
N VAL A 142 23.24 -4.16 58.77
CA VAL A 142 23.12 -5.53 59.25
C VAL A 142 22.04 -6.22 58.41
N GLN A 143 22.29 -7.46 57.98
CA GLN A 143 21.27 -8.22 57.25
C GLN A 143 20.07 -8.48 58.15
N LEU A 144 18.85 -8.38 57.59
CA LEU A 144 17.61 -8.62 58.33
C LEU A 144 17.59 -9.98 59.02
N SER A 145 18.15 -11.00 58.36
CA SER A 145 18.33 -12.35 58.91
C SER A 145 19.18 -12.35 60.19
N THR A 146 20.24 -11.54 60.25
CA THR A 146 21.09 -11.40 61.46
C THR A 146 20.30 -10.77 62.61
N LEU A 147 19.46 -9.77 62.33
CA LEU A 147 18.60 -9.15 63.36
C LEU A 147 17.54 -10.14 63.88
N GLN A 148 16.94 -10.92 62.98
CA GLN A 148 15.98 -11.97 63.34
C GLN A 148 16.62 -13.05 64.23
N VAL A 149 17.85 -13.48 63.90
CA VAL A 149 18.61 -14.42 64.73
C VAL A 149 18.95 -13.83 66.09
N ALA A 150 19.39 -12.57 66.16
CA ALA A 150 19.69 -11.90 67.43
C ALA A 150 18.44 -11.78 68.32
N LYS A 151 17.27 -11.44 67.73
CA LYS A 151 15.98 -11.41 68.44
C LYS A 151 15.67 -12.77 69.08
N ALA A 152 15.73 -13.85 68.29
CA ALA A 152 15.47 -15.20 68.78
C ALA A 152 16.44 -15.63 69.91
N GLN A 153 17.70 -15.18 69.85
CA GLN A 153 18.68 -15.43 70.92
C GLN A 153 18.30 -14.70 72.22
N PHE A 154 17.86 -13.44 72.15
CA PHE A 154 17.41 -12.70 73.33
C PHE A 154 16.14 -13.30 73.94
N GLU A 155 15.19 -13.75 73.13
CA GLU A 155 13.97 -14.43 73.62
C GLU A 155 14.32 -15.74 74.34
N SER A 156 15.24 -16.53 73.77
CA SER A 156 15.74 -17.76 74.39
C SER A 156 16.45 -17.49 75.73
N LEU A 157 17.28 -16.43 75.79
CA LEU A 157 17.96 -16.02 77.01
C LEU A 157 16.97 -15.53 78.08
N ALA A 158 15.96 -14.75 77.71
CA ALA A 158 14.90 -14.31 78.61
C ALA A 158 14.20 -15.51 79.27
N ALA A 159 13.80 -16.50 78.46
CA ALA A 159 13.18 -17.73 78.95
C ALA A 159 14.11 -18.57 79.85
N SER A 160 15.43 -18.47 79.67
CA SER A 160 16.42 -19.11 80.55
C SER A 160 16.62 -18.37 81.88
N PHE A 161 16.52 -17.03 81.87
CA PHE A 161 16.65 -16.20 83.06
C PHE A 161 15.40 -16.22 83.93
N GLU A 162 14.21 -16.34 83.33
CA GLU A 162 12.97 -16.60 84.03
C GLU A 162 13.07 -17.88 84.89
N LYS A 163 13.62 -18.95 84.31
CA LYS A 163 13.81 -20.24 85.00
C LYS A 163 14.84 -20.19 86.13
N SER A 164 15.81 -19.28 86.05
CA SER A 164 16.87 -19.12 87.08
C SER A 164 16.55 -18.02 88.11
N GLY A 165 15.42 -17.31 87.97
CA GLY A 165 15.01 -16.24 88.88
C GLY A 165 15.79 -14.93 88.75
N ASN A 166 16.57 -14.76 87.67
CA ASN A 166 17.33 -13.54 87.42
C ASN A 166 16.48 -12.52 86.64
N ILE A 167 15.60 -11.84 87.38
CA ILE A 167 14.61 -10.89 86.85
C ILE A 167 15.28 -9.75 86.07
N VAL A 168 16.45 -9.26 86.52
CA VAL A 168 17.15 -8.15 85.85
C VAL A 168 17.61 -8.57 84.45
N SER A 169 18.26 -9.74 84.33
CA SER A 169 18.72 -10.24 83.03
C SER A 169 17.56 -10.66 82.11
N GLN A 170 16.45 -11.14 82.65
CA GLN A 170 15.22 -11.42 81.89
C GLN A 170 14.67 -10.13 81.25
N VAL A 171 14.41 -9.09 82.05
CA VAL A 171 13.83 -7.82 81.57
C VAL A 171 14.75 -7.15 80.54
N MET A 172 16.08 -7.23 80.72
CA MET A 172 17.04 -6.70 79.75
C MET A 172 16.99 -7.44 78.41
N CYS A 173 16.81 -8.77 78.42
CA CYS A 173 16.69 -9.56 77.19
C CYS A 173 15.36 -9.31 76.49
N GLU A 174 14.25 -9.22 77.23
CA GLU A 174 12.92 -8.90 76.68
C GLU A 174 12.88 -7.49 76.07
N ALA A 175 13.47 -6.51 76.75
CA ALA A 175 13.60 -5.14 76.23
C ALA A 175 14.46 -5.10 74.95
N SER A 176 15.54 -5.89 74.91
CA SER A 176 16.41 -5.99 73.72
C SER A 176 15.70 -6.67 72.54
N ALA A 177 14.96 -7.76 72.79
CA ALA A 177 14.16 -8.44 71.78
C ALA A 177 13.03 -7.54 71.23
N SER A 178 12.33 -6.82 72.11
CA SER A 178 11.27 -5.88 71.72
C SER A 178 11.81 -4.69 70.91
N THR A 179 13.02 -4.22 71.26
CA THR A 179 13.69 -3.16 70.50
C THR A 179 14.07 -3.64 69.10
N LEU A 180 14.62 -4.85 68.97
CA LEU A 180 14.91 -5.44 67.66
C LEU A 180 13.65 -5.69 66.84
N ASP A 181 12.55 -6.08 67.47
CA ASP A 181 11.27 -6.32 66.79
C ASP A 181 10.72 -5.04 66.16
N ARG A 182 10.83 -3.91 66.88
CA ARG A 182 10.43 -2.60 66.37
C ARG A 182 11.30 -2.17 65.19
N VAL A 183 12.61 -2.38 65.26
CA VAL A 183 13.54 -2.08 64.15
C VAL A 183 13.25 -2.94 62.93
N ILE A 184 12.91 -4.23 63.12
CA ILE A 184 12.55 -5.14 62.03
C ILE A 184 11.23 -4.72 61.36
N LEU A 185 10.24 -4.29 62.14
CA LEU A 185 8.95 -3.82 61.62
C LEU A 185 9.07 -2.48 60.89
N ASP A 186 9.86 -1.54 61.44
CA ASP A 186 10.13 -0.25 60.78
C ASP A 186 10.90 -0.46 59.46
N ALA A 187 11.80 -1.45 59.40
CA ALA A 187 12.49 -1.83 58.17
C ALA A 187 11.54 -2.45 57.12
N ALA A 188 10.58 -3.28 57.52
CA ALA A 188 9.60 -3.87 56.60
C ALA A 188 8.59 -2.83 56.07
N ALA A 189 8.25 -1.81 56.86
CA ALA A 189 7.35 -0.73 56.44
C ALA A 189 8.02 0.27 55.46
N GLY A 190 9.35 0.36 55.47
CA GLY A 190 10.11 1.16 54.50
C GLY A 190 10.12 0.55 53.09
N ASP A 191 10.15 -0.77 52.99
CA ASP A 191 10.12 -1.53 51.72
C ASP A 191 8.77 -1.34 50.98
N ASP A 192 7.65 -1.36 51.70
CA ASP A 192 6.30 -1.18 51.14
C ASP A 192 6.02 0.23 50.58
N ALA A 193 6.80 1.24 50.98
CA ALA A 193 6.67 2.62 50.52
C ALA A 193 7.46 2.88 49.22
N ASP A 194 8.56 2.16 49.01
CA ASP A 194 9.42 2.28 47.83
C ASP A 194 8.80 1.52 46.62
N ASP A 195 8.15 0.38 46.86
CA ASP A 195 7.41 -0.37 45.83
C ASP A 195 6.19 0.41 45.26
N ARG A 196 5.50 1.22 46.08
CA ARG A 196 4.35 2.04 45.60
C ARG A 196 4.77 3.28 44.81
N ALA A 197 6.01 3.75 44.98
CA ALA A 197 6.53 4.87 44.21
C ALA A 197 7.02 4.44 42.81
N GLN A 198 7.35 3.15 42.63
CA GLN A 198 7.79 2.59 41.35
C GLN A 198 6.63 2.21 40.40
N ASP A 199 5.42 1.98 40.91
CA ASP A 199 4.22 1.67 40.11
C ASP A 199 3.45 2.91 39.60
N ALA A 200 3.84 4.13 40.00
CA ALA A 200 3.13 5.37 39.68
C ALA A 200 3.88 6.31 38.69
N ALA A 201 5.02 5.88 38.13
CA ALA A 201 5.84 6.62 37.17
C ALA A 201 5.99 5.85 35.85
#